data_AF-A0A3Q3K0Z2-F1
#
_entry.id   AF-A0A3Q3K0Z2-F1
#
_cell.length_a   1.000
_cell.length_b   1.000
_cell.length_c   1.000
_cell.angle_alpha   90.00
_cell.angle_beta   90.00
_cell.angle_gamma   90.00
#
_symmetry.space_group_name_H-M   'P 1'
#
loop_
_entity.id
_entity.type
_entity.pdbx_description
1 polymer ?
#
loop_
_entity_poly.entity_id
_entity_poly.type
_entity_poly.pdbx_seq_one_letter_code
_entity_poly.pdbx_strand_id
1 'polypeptide(L)'
;MATHFSLCLQIVIVFLCCTVCSADISCRNEAGEPVDWFVIYKLPRYKIGEVGSGVDYMYLDSSVRKWQMSKFTVNTSQGALGNTLNQLYMGKAYQSNSSVYALYNDAPPVLDYIQGYGHSKGVLLFDHSQGFWLLHSIPHFPWFPERGYLYPSSGKVNGQTALCVTYQYEQFLRIAKQLIYIYPRFYNCSVPAAFSANLPQLVQLCEGTKPSLAADKRVDQLFSIRGDKFVSFAKSEHFVDDIYTGWVAQVLDTDLLVETWQRQGHELPSNCSLPKHTMNTKRIQLPGSILFWSHYDHSKWCVSLAYEDQVTCLGDLNRERAQLWRGGGLVCSSNPLIYKAFRQIVDWYIGCGERHSR
;
A
#
# COMPACT_ATOMS: atom_id res chain seq x y z
N MET A 1 -16.34 18.73 81.97
CA MET A 1 -15.47 18.92 80.79
C MET A 1 -16.03 18.08 79.66
N ALA A 2 -16.77 18.69 78.74
CA ALA A 2 -17.34 18.01 77.58
C ALA A 2 -16.50 18.37 76.35
N THR A 3 -15.87 17.38 75.74
CA THR A 3 -15.07 17.52 74.52
C THR A 3 -15.94 17.18 73.31
N HIS A 4 -16.29 18.18 72.51
CA HIS A 4 -16.90 17.99 71.19
C HIS A 4 -15.79 17.67 70.18
N PHE A 5 -15.81 16.45 69.62
CA PHE A 5 -15.07 16.12 68.41
C PHE A 5 -15.91 16.51 67.20
N SER A 6 -15.42 17.47 66.40
CA SER A 6 -15.99 17.81 65.11
C SER A 6 -15.23 17.03 64.02
N LEU A 7 -15.92 16.10 63.38
CA LEU A 7 -15.37 15.30 62.27
C LEU A 7 -15.66 16.04 60.96
N CYS A 8 -14.68 16.78 60.42
CA CYS A 8 -14.79 17.35 59.09
C CYS A 8 -14.58 16.24 58.04
N LEU A 9 -15.66 15.84 57.37
CA LEU A 9 -15.63 14.92 56.23
C LEU A 9 -15.26 15.72 54.97
N GLN A 10 -14.00 15.61 54.51
CA GLN A 10 -13.59 16.16 53.21
C GLN A 10 -14.00 15.20 52.09
N ILE A 11 -14.97 15.61 51.28
CA ILE A 11 -15.35 14.90 50.05
C ILE A 11 -14.39 15.32 48.94
N VAL A 12 -13.50 14.42 48.54
CA VAL A 12 -12.64 14.61 47.36
C VAL A 12 -13.42 14.17 46.13
N ILE A 13 -13.90 15.14 45.34
CA ILE A 13 -14.53 14.90 44.04
C ILE A 13 -13.40 14.75 43.01
N VAL A 14 -13.06 13.51 42.67
CA VAL A 14 -12.19 13.20 41.53
C VAL A 14 -13.01 13.39 40.26
N PHE A 15 -12.83 14.53 39.59
CA PHE A 15 -13.32 14.72 38.23
C PHE A 15 -12.52 13.81 37.29
N LEU A 16 -13.06 12.62 37.02
CA LEU A 16 -12.59 11.76 35.95
C LEU A 16 -13.03 12.42 34.63
N CYS A 17 -12.20 13.33 34.12
CA CYS A 17 -12.38 13.89 32.79
C CYS A 17 -12.06 12.77 31.77
N CYS A 18 -13.03 11.89 31.51
CA CYS A 18 -13.02 11.02 30.35
C CYS A 18 -13.24 11.91 29.12
N THR A 19 -12.23 12.68 28.73
CA THR A 19 -12.11 13.09 27.34
C THR A 19 -12.07 11.79 26.56
N VAL A 20 -13.14 11.50 25.82
CA VAL A 20 -13.12 10.48 24.78
C VAL A 20 -12.09 10.97 23.77
N CYS A 21 -10.83 10.60 24.00
CA CYS A 21 -9.77 10.84 23.04
C CYS A 21 -10.10 9.90 21.90
N SER A 22 -10.76 10.42 20.87
CA SER A 22 -10.92 9.69 19.61
C SER A 22 -9.50 9.30 19.19
N ALA A 23 -9.21 8.01 19.14
CA ALA A 23 -7.88 7.56 18.78
C ALA A 23 -7.60 7.95 17.32
N ASP A 24 -6.45 8.59 17.08
CA ASP A 24 -6.12 9.10 15.75
C ASP A 24 -6.09 7.98 14.70
N ILE A 25 -6.68 8.26 13.54
CA ILE A 25 -6.66 7.33 12.40
C ILE A 25 -5.23 7.26 11.87
N SER A 26 -4.65 6.05 11.83
CA SER A 26 -3.25 5.85 11.45
C SER A 26 -2.98 4.43 10.96
N CYS A 27 -1.85 4.20 10.30
CA CYS A 27 -1.30 2.87 10.14
C CYS A 27 -0.95 2.31 11.52
N ARG A 28 -1.32 1.05 11.78
CA ARG A 28 -1.05 0.37 13.05
C ARG A 28 -0.07 -0.78 12.86
N ASN A 29 0.88 -0.91 13.77
CA ASN A 29 1.84 -1.99 13.75
C ASN A 29 1.24 -3.32 14.23
N GLU A 30 2.09 -4.36 14.31
CA GLU A 30 1.73 -5.68 14.79
C GLU A 30 1.11 -5.67 16.22
N ALA A 31 1.52 -4.71 17.07
CA ALA A 31 1.02 -4.53 18.44
C ALA A 31 -0.21 -3.59 18.53
N GLY A 32 -0.64 -3.00 17.41
CA GLY A 32 -1.79 -2.08 17.35
C GLY A 32 -1.44 -0.61 17.63
N GLU A 33 -0.16 -0.29 17.79
CA GLU A 33 0.33 1.06 18.04
C GLU A 33 0.44 1.85 16.73
N PRO A 34 0.22 3.17 16.75
CA PRO A 34 0.35 4.02 15.56
C PRO A 34 1.80 4.05 15.06
N VAL A 35 1.99 3.92 13.75
CA VAL A 35 3.29 4.04 13.07
C VAL A 35 3.22 4.95 11.86
N ASP A 36 4.36 5.51 11.49
CA ASP A 36 4.44 6.42 10.34
C ASP A 36 4.16 5.70 9.02
N TRP A 37 4.74 4.52 8.87
CA TRP A 37 4.49 3.62 7.75
C TRP A 37 4.84 2.19 8.14
N PHE A 38 4.26 1.23 7.44
CA PHE A 38 4.70 -0.17 7.45
C PHE A 38 4.60 -0.80 6.06
N VAL A 39 5.36 -1.86 5.86
CA VAL A 39 5.32 -2.72 4.69
C VAL A 39 5.12 -4.17 5.13
N ILE A 40 4.19 -4.85 4.46
CA ILE A 40 3.99 -6.29 4.57
C ILE A 40 4.42 -6.95 3.27
N TYR A 41 5.15 -8.05 3.38
CA TYR A 41 5.45 -8.97 2.28
C TYR A 41 4.89 -10.34 2.62
N LYS A 42 3.68 -10.62 2.16
CA LYS A 42 3.04 -11.93 2.30
C LYS A 42 3.75 -12.96 1.43
N LEU A 43 4.08 -14.09 2.01
CA LEU A 43 4.80 -15.17 1.34
C LEU A 43 3.88 -15.91 0.35
N PRO A 44 4.40 -16.39 -0.79
CA PRO A 44 3.66 -17.30 -1.66
C PRO A 44 3.45 -18.65 -0.99
N ARG A 45 2.41 -19.37 -1.45
CA ARG A 45 2.19 -20.76 -1.06
C ARG A 45 3.31 -21.66 -1.57
N TYR A 46 3.78 -21.43 -2.79
CA TYR A 46 4.83 -22.22 -3.42
C TYR A 46 6.17 -21.48 -3.35
N LYS A 47 7.14 -22.10 -2.70
CA LYS A 47 8.52 -21.65 -2.56
C LYS A 47 9.45 -22.72 -3.13
N ILE A 48 10.70 -22.37 -3.42
CA ILE A 48 11.68 -23.35 -3.89
C ILE A 48 11.99 -24.31 -2.73
N GLY A 49 11.66 -25.59 -2.93
CA GLY A 49 11.87 -26.64 -1.92
C GLY A 49 10.82 -26.71 -0.81
N GLU A 50 9.77 -25.88 -0.82
CA GLU A 50 8.78 -25.83 0.26
C GLU A 50 7.39 -25.41 -0.23
N VAL A 51 6.34 -26.00 0.32
CA VAL A 51 4.95 -25.53 0.18
C VAL A 51 4.47 -25.01 1.54
N GLY A 52 4.29 -23.69 1.63
CA GLY A 52 3.87 -23.00 2.86
C GLY A 52 2.36 -22.82 2.97
N SER A 53 1.94 -22.09 4.01
CA SER A 53 0.52 -21.78 4.29
C SER A 53 -0.10 -20.80 3.27
N GLY A 54 0.74 -19.94 2.67
CA GLY A 54 0.32 -18.84 1.80
C GLY A 54 -0.27 -17.62 2.53
N VAL A 55 -0.26 -17.62 3.87
CA VAL A 55 -0.78 -16.53 4.72
C VAL A 55 0.25 -15.96 5.70
N ASP A 56 1.42 -16.59 5.81
CA ASP A 56 2.56 -16.04 6.54
C ASP A 56 3.12 -14.81 5.82
N TYR A 57 3.72 -13.87 6.56
CA TYR A 57 4.27 -12.66 5.99
C TYR A 57 5.49 -12.13 6.75
N MET A 58 6.35 -11.43 6.00
CA MET A 58 7.37 -10.57 6.55
C MET A 58 6.81 -9.18 6.82
N TYR A 59 7.27 -8.56 7.90
CA TYR A 59 6.87 -7.25 8.37
C TYR A 59 8.07 -6.31 8.48
N LEU A 60 7.86 -5.05 8.14
CA LEU A 60 8.81 -3.95 8.27
C LEU A 60 8.01 -2.69 8.61
N ASP A 61 8.49 -1.87 9.53
CA ASP A 61 7.90 -0.56 9.80
C ASP A 61 8.98 0.46 10.18
N SER A 62 8.54 1.69 10.43
CA SER A 62 9.42 2.78 10.88
C SER A 62 10.21 2.51 12.18
N SER A 63 9.79 1.54 13.00
CA SER A 63 10.40 1.14 14.28
C SER A 63 11.26 -0.13 14.18
N VAL A 64 10.83 -1.14 13.44
CA VAL A 64 11.56 -2.38 13.17
C VAL A 64 12.33 -2.27 11.86
N ARG A 65 13.61 -1.94 12.00
CA ARG A 65 14.55 -1.51 10.93
C ARG A 65 15.02 -2.62 9.96
N LYS A 66 14.39 -3.79 9.96
CA LYS A 66 14.70 -4.92 9.08
C LYS A 66 13.47 -5.81 8.96
N TRP A 67 13.37 -6.58 7.89
CA TRP A 67 12.35 -7.62 7.74
C TRP A 67 12.35 -8.56 8.94
N GLN A 68 11.14 -8.81 9.47
CA GLN A 68 10.90 -9.79 10.52
C GLN A 68 9.73 -10.68 10.11
N MET A 69 9.84 -11.97 10.38
CA MET A 69 8.70 -12.86 10.23
C MET A 69 7.62 -12.47 11.24
N SER A 70 6.40 -12.20 10.77
CA SER A 70 5.28 -11.90 11.66
C SER A 70 4.92 -13.12 12.51
N LYS A 71 4.39 -12.84 13.71
CA LYS A 71 3.76 -13.85 14.58
C LYS A 71 2.29 -14.09 14.21
N PHE A 72 1.71 -13.21 13.39
CA PHE A 72 0.36 -13.28 12.89
C PHE A 72 0.37 -13.74 11.43
N THR A 73 -0.81 -14.06 10.92
CA THR A 73 -1.02 -14.36 9.50
C THR A 73 -1.96 -13.32 8.90
N VAL A 74 -1.79 -13.01 7.60
CA VAL A 74 -2.57 -11.96 6.93
C VAL A 74 -4.07 -12.27 6.88
N ASN A 75 -4.47 -13.52 7.14
CA ASN A 75 -5.88 -13.91 7.17
C ASN A 75 -6.54 -13.78 8.55
N THR A 76 -5.90 -13.08 9.49
CA THR A 76 -6.47 -12.76 10.80
C THR A 76 -6.77 -11.27 10.91
N SER A 77 -7.71 -10.90 11.78
CA SER A 77 -7.96 -9.49 12.13
C SER A 77 -6.91 -8.91 13.10
N GLN A 78 -5.82 -9.64 13.34
CA GLN A 78 -4.67 -9.23 14.15
C GLN A 78 -3.46 -8.95 13.24
N GLY A 79 -2.38 -8.42 13.82
CA GLY A 79 -1.22 -7.96 13.06
C GLY A 79 -1.49 -6.64 12.33
N ALA A 80 -0.47 -6.08 11.68
CA ALA A 80 -0.53 -4.70 11.20
C ALA A 80 -1.68 -4.42 10.22
N LEU A 81 -1.93 -5.33 9.27
CA LEU A 81 -3.02 -5.18 8.30
C LEU A 81 -4.40 -5.23 8.96
N GLY A 82 -4.61 -6.20 9.86
CA GLY A 82 -5.84 -6.36 10.64
C GLY A 82 -6.08 -5.18 11.57
N ASN A 83 -5.08 -4.82 12.37
CA ASN A 83 -5.14 -3.69 13.31
C ASN A 83 -5.47 -2.37 12.59
N THR A 84 -4.84 -2.13 11.44
CA THR A 84 -5.08 -0.91 10.66
C THR A 84 -6.51 -0.85 10.13
N LEU A 85 -6.99 -1.92 9.49
CA LEU A 85 -8.34 -1.96 8.90
C LEU A 85 -9.45 -2.10 9.95
N ASN A 86 -9.15 -2.59 11.16
CA ASN A 86 -10.13 -2.63 12.24
C ASN A 86 -10.61 -1.23 12.67
N GLN A 87 -9.86 -0.15 12.38
CA GLN A 87 -10.37 1.21 12.56
C GLN A 87 -11.58 1.49 11.65
N LEU A 88 -11.56 0.98 10.42
CA LEU A 88 -12.72 1.02 9.53
C LEU A 88 -13.80 0.07 10.05
N TYR A 89 -13.47 -1.19 10.30
CA TYR A 89 -14.44 -2.25 10.59
C TYR A 89 -15.00 -2.20 12.02
N MET A 90 -14.16 -2.48 13.01
CA MET A 90 -14.56 -2.54 14.42
C MET A 90 -14.76 -1.15 15.02
N GLY A 91 -13.95 -0.17 14.59
CA GLY A 91 -14.11 1.24 14.93
C GLY A 91 -15.31 1.89 14.24
N LYS A 92 -15.98 1.18 13.32
CA LYS A 92 -17.19 1.62 12.62
C LYS A 92 -17.03 2.98 11.92
N ALA A 93 -15.83 3.33 11.48
CA ALA A 93 -15.61 4.59 10.78
C ALA A 93 -16.43 4.67 9.47
N TYR A 94 -16.80 3.53 8.89
CA TYR A 94 -17.70 3.48 7.73
C TYR A 94 -19.13 3.98 8.00
N GLN A 95 -19.54 4.04 9.27
CA GLN A 95 -20.84 4.58 9.70
C GLN A 95 -20.73 6.04 10.17
N SER A 96 -19.53 6.61 10.17
CA SER A 96 -19.27 7.96 10.66
C SER A 96 -19.39 8.99 9.55
N ASN A 97 -19.92 10.17 9.90
CA ASN A 97 -19.85 11.36 9.05
C ASN A 97 -18.61 12.23 9.34
N SER A 98 -17.77 11.83 10.31
CA SER A 98 -16.56 12.56 10.71
C SER A 98 -15.29 12.10 9.99
N SER A 99 -15.38 11.10 9.11
CA SER A 99 -14.25 10.54 8.38
C SER A 99 -14.64 10.16 6.96
N VAL A 100 -13.68 10.26 6.05
CA VAL A 100 -13.76 9.74 4.69
C VAL A 100 -13.18 8.34 4.66
N TYR A 101 -13.81 7.43 3.92
CA TYR A 101 -13.16 6.17 3.57
C TYR A 101 -13.44 5.80 2.12
N ALA A 102 -12.51 5.08 1.51
CA ALA A 102 -12.67 4.59 0.15
C ALA A 102 -11.91 3.28 -0.04
N LEU A 103 -12.60 2.26 -0.53
CA LEU A 103 -12.07 0.96 -0.88
C LEU A 103 -12.08 0.82 -2.40
N TYR A 104 -10.91 0.56 -2.98
CA TYR A 104 -10.79 0.36 -4.42
C TYR A 104 -9.98 -0.88 -4.76
N ASN A 105 -10.41 -1.57 -5.81
CA ASN A 105 -9.76 -2.75 -6.36
C ASN A 105 -10.33 -3.02 -7.75
N ASP A 106 -9.49 -3.26 -8.75
CA ASP A 106 -9.95 -3.61 -10.10
C ASP A 106 -10.61 -4.99 -10.18
N ALA A 107 -10.30 -5.87 -9.24
CA ALA A 107 -10.98 -7.14 -8.99
C ALA A 107 -11.52 -7.15 -7.54
N PRO A 108 -12.60 -6.39 -7.24
CA PRO A 108 -13.14 -6.29 -5.89
C PRO A 108 -13.72 -7.62 -5.41
N PRO A 109 -13.99 -7.78 -4.09
CA PRO A 109 -14.61 -8.99 -3.58
C PRO A 109 -16.04 -9.13 -4.12
N VAL A 110 -16.44 -10.36 -4.46
CA VAL A 110 -17.78 -10.78 -4.93
C VAL A 110 -18.38 -10.06 -6.13
N LEU A 111 -17.76 -9.01 -6.68
CA LEU A 111 -18.21 -8.36 -7.90
C LEU A 111 -17.39 -8.82 -9.09
N ASP A 112 -18.04 -8.86 -10.26
CA ASP A 112 -17.40 -9.20 -11.52
C ASP A 112 -16.31 -8.18 -11.89
N TYR A 113 -15.29 -8.65 -12.59
CA TYR A 113 -14.25 -7.81 -13.16
C TYR A 113 -14.83 -6.91 -14.27
N ILE A 114 -14.47 -5.61 -14.25
CA ILE A 114 -14.91 -4.63 -15.25
C ILE A 114 -13.68 -3.98 -15.88
N GLN A 115 -13.66 -3.93 -17.22
CA GLN A 115 -12.60 -3.26 -17.97
C GLN A 115 -12.73 -1.73 -17.89
N GLY A 116 -11.64 -1.01 -18.22
CA GLY A 116 -11.63 0.46 -18.25
C GLY A 116 -11.20 1.14 -16.94
N TYR A 117 -11.04 0.38 -15.85
CA TYR A 117 -10.43 0.84 -14.61
C TYR A 117 -8.93 0.51 -14.53
N GLY A 118 -8.17 1.35 -13.85
CA GLY A 118 -6.75 1.13 -13.58
C GLY A 118 -6.47 -0.14 -12.78
N HIS A 119 -5.26 -0.69 -12.89
CA HIS A 119 -4.83 -1.91 -12.18
C HIS A 119 -4.44 -1.65 -10.72
N SER A 120 -5.29 -0.95 -9.97
CA SER A 120 -4.90 -0.44 -8.65
C SER A 120 -5.82 -0.96 -7.56
N LYS A 121 -5.26 -1.09 -6.34
CA LYS A 121 -5.96 -1.59 -5.16
C LYS A 121 -5.48 -0.89 -3.91
N GLY A 122 -6.40 -0.55 -3.02
CA GLY A 122 -6.05 0.15 -1.81
C GLY A 122 -7.24 0.63 -0.97
N VAL A 123 -6.86 1.28 0.13
CA VAL A 123 -7.77 1.79 1.15
C VAL A 123 -7.34 3.18 1.55
N LEU A 124 -8.31 4.08 1.60
CA LEU A 124 -8.21 5.36 2.28
C LEU A 124 -9.11 5.32 3.51
N LEU A 125 -8.61 5.81 4.63
CA LEU A 125 -9.41 6.18 5.79
C LEU A 125 -8.74 7.38 6.46
N PHE A 126 -9.46 8.49 6.60
CA PHE A 126 -8.92 9.72 7.20
C PHE A 126 -10.03 10.65 7.71
N ASP A 127 -9.67 11.54 8.63
CA ASP A 127 -10.49 12.65 9.09
C ASP A 127 -9.81 14.00 8.78
N HIS A 128 -10.26 15.09 9.38
CA HIS A 128 -9.68 16.43 9.18
C HIS A 128 -8.29 16.61 9.82
N SER A 129 -7.84 15.68 10.65
CA SER A 129 -6.50 15.69 11.23
C SER A 129 -5.56 14.84 10.39
N GLN A 130 -5.86 13.55 10.26
CA GLN A 130 -4.96 12.57 9.67
C GLN A 130 -5.67 11.30 9.22
N GLY A 131 -4.91 10.40 8.62
CA GLY A 131 -5.36 9.05 8.32
C GLY A 131 -4.29 8.22 7.67
N PHE A 132 -4.69 7.16 6.97
CA PHE A 132 -3.77 6.34 6.20
C PHE A 132 -4.20 6.14 4.76
N TRP A 133 -3.19 5.93 3.91
CA TRP A 133 -3.35 5.34 2.59
C TRP A 133 -2.61 4.00 2.55
N LEU A 134 -3.36 2.93 2.29
CA LEU A 134 -2.87 1.57 2.17
C LEU A 134 -2.94 1.14 0.70
N LEU A 135 -1.79 0.90 0.08
CA LEU A 135 -1.67 0.31 -1.26
C LEU A 135 -1.37 -1.18 -1.13
N HIS A 136 -1.95 -2.03 -1.98
CA HIS A 136 -1.66 -3.47 -1.95
C HIS A 136 -1.83 -4.17 -3.31
N SER A 137 -1.27 -5.38 -3.44
CA SER A 137 -1.40 -6.20 -4.66
C SER A 137 -2.44 -7.32 -4.59
N ILE A 138 -3.34 -7.27 -3.59
CA ILE A 138 -4.28 -8.35 -3.22
C ILE A 138 -5.64 -8.25 -3.94
N PRO A 139 -5.96 -9.10 -4.94
CA PRO A 139 -7.29 -9.14 -5.55
C PRO A 139 -8.34 -9.59 -4.54
N HIS A 140 -9.59 -9.13 -4.71
CA HIS A 140 -10.73 -9.47 -3.86
C HIS A 140 -10.57 -9.07 -2.39
N PHE A 141 -9.77 -8.03 -2.13
CA PHE A 141 -9.49 -7.47 -0.81
C PHE A 141 -9.47 -5.94 -0.89
N PRO A 142 -9.75 -5.21 0.20
CA PRO A 142 -10.41 -5.68 1.43
C PRO A 142 -11.87 -6.10 1.21
N TRP A 143 -12.53 -6.65 2.23
CA TRP A 143 -13.96 -6.93 2.17
C TRP A 143 -14.80 -5.71 2.54
N PHE A 144 -16.07 -5.72 2.13
CA PHE A 144 -17.08 -4.74 2.53
C PHE A 144 -17.13 -4.54 4.05
N PRO A 145 -17.15 -3.29 4.57
CA PRO A 145 -17.03 -3.02 6.00
C PRO A 145 -18.01 -3.75 6.91
N GLU A 146 -19.24 -3.98 6.45
CA GLU A 146 -20.32 -4.62 7.20
C GLU A 146 -20.03 -6.09 7.54
N ARG A 147 -19.06 -6.72 6.87
CA ARG A 147 -18.65 -8.11 7.14
C ARG A 147 -17.33 -8.21 7.91
N GLY A 148 -16.69 -7.07 8.18
CA GLY A 148 -15.40 -7.01 8.86
C GLY A 148 -14.22 -7.54 8.04
N TYR A 149 -13.13 -7.85 8.74
CA TYR A 149 -11.89 -8.30 8.12
C TYR A 149 -12.03 -9.72 7.56
N LEU A 150 -11.91 -9.85 6.24
CA LEU A 150 -11.86 -11.13 5.56
C LEU A 150 -10.76 -11.13 4.49
N TYR A 151 -9.92 -12.14 4.53
CA TYR A 151 -8.86 -12.33 3.55
C TYR A 151 -9.28 -13.34 2.49
N PRO A 152 -9.14 -13.01 1.19
CA PRO A 152 -9.64 -13.86 0.11
C PRO A 152 -8.84 -15.17 0.04
N SER A 153 -9.53 -16.29 -0.18
CA SER A 153 -8.90 -17.61 -0.34
C SER A 153 -7.93 -17.65 -1.53
N SER A 154 -8.25 -16.94 -2.62
CA SER A 154 -7.39 -16.79 -3.79
C SER A 154 -6.10 -16.00 -3.50
N GLY A 155 -6.12 -15.10 -2.51
CA GLY A 155 -4.94 -14.35 -2.06
C GLY A 155 -3.88 -15.20 -1.38
N LYS A 156 -4.13 -16.49 -1.12
CA LYS A 156 -3.15 -17.39 -0.48
C LYS A 156 -2.07 -17.88 -1.45
N VAL A 157 -2.34 -17.86 -2.76
CA VAL A 157 -1.49 -18.55 -3.75
C VAL A 157 -0.16 -17.83 -3.94
N ASN A 158 -0.19 -16.54 -4.26
CA ASN A 158 0.98 -15.79 -4.68
C ASN A 158 1.48 -14.84 -3.59
N GLY A 159 2.77 -14.49 -3.62
CA GLY A 159 3.36 -13.46 -2.78
C GLY A 159 2.70 -12.11 -3.04
N GLN A 160 2.54 -11.27 -2.01
CA GLN A 160 1.85 -9.99 -2.14
C GLN A 160 2.45 -8.94 -1.21
N THR A 161 2.50 -7.70 -1.65
CA THR A 161 2.95 -6.57 -0.84
C THR A 161 1.79 -5.65 -0.47
N ALA A 162 1.90 -5.04 0.70
CA ALA A 162 1.09 -3.91 1.11
C ALA A 162 1.96 -2.83 1.75
N LEU A 163 1.75 -1.57 1.38
CA LEU A 163 2.39 -0.38 1.97
C LEU A 163 1.30 0.47 2.61
N CYS A 164 1.42 0.74 3.90
CA CYS A 164 0.59 1.70 4.61
C CYS A 164 1.45 2.90 4.98
N VAL A 165 0.97 4.12 4.71
CA VAL A 165 1.59 5.35 5.20
C VAL A 165 0.55 6.23 5.88
N THR A 166 0.88 6.73 7.06
CA THR A 166 0.10 7.69 7.82
C THR A 166 0.39 9.10 7.32
N TYR A 167 -0.65 9.86 7.02
CA TYR A 167 -0.57 11.18 6.42
C TYR A 167 -1.44 12.19 7.17
N GLN A 168 -1.04 13.46 7.17
CA GLN A 168 -1.92 14.57 7.52
C GLN A 168 -2.97 14.81 6.43
N TYR A 169 -4.10 15.41 6.80
CA TYR A 169 -5.25 15.66 5.91
C TYR A 169 -4.87 16.29 4.55
N GLU A 170 -3.94 17.25 4.52
CA GLU A 170 -3.56 17.99 3.32
C GLU A 170 -2.94 17.08 2.25
N GLN A 171 -2.30 15.99 2.65
CA GLN A 171 -1.72 15.02 1.72
C GLN A 171 -2.83 14.25 0.98
N PHE A 172 -4.00 14.04 1.59
CA PHE A 172 -5.13 13.39 0.93
C PHE A 172 -5.71 14.22 -0.21
N LEU A 173 -5.59 15.55 -0.17
CA LEU A 173 -5.93 16.42 -1.30
C LEU A 173 -5.04 16.16 -2.51
N ARG A 174 -3.77 15.80 -2.27
CA ARG A 174 -2.80 15.41 -3.32
C ARG A 174 -3.04 13.99 -3.80
N ILE A 175 -3.29 13.06 -2.89
CA ILE A 175 -3.59 11.65 -3.19
C ILE A 175 -4.88 11.55 -4.03
N ALA A 176 -5.93 12.30 -3.68
CA ALA A 176 -7.15 12.36 -4.48
C ALA A 176 -6.89 12.76 -5.93
N LYS A 177 -5.97 13.72 -6.17
CA LYS A 177 -5.55 14.10 -7.53
C LYS A 177 -4.81 12.97 -8.25
N GLN A 178 -3.95 12.22 -7.55
CA GLN A 178 -3.27 11.05 -8.16
C GLN A 178 -4.26 9.97 -8.58
N LEU A 179 -5.29 9.72 -7.76
CA LEU A 179 -6.28 8.68 -8.03
C LEU A 179 -7.13 8.96 -9.27
N ILE A 180 -7.24 10.21 -9.71
CA ILE A 180 -7.90 10.56 -10.98
C ILE A 180 -7.14 9.96 -12.17
N TYR A 181 -5.80 10.08 -12.17
CA TYR A 181 -4.97 9.54 -13.25
C TYR A 181 -4.99 8.01 -13.24
N ILE A 182 -4.92 7.42 -12.05
CA ILE A 182 -5.00 5.96 -11.88
C ILE A 182 -6.37 5.43 -12.33
N TYR A 183 -7.43 6.21 -12.06
CA TYR A 183 -8.84 5.85 -12.26
C TYR A 183 -9.16 4.44 -11.71
N PRO A 184 -8.99 4.21 -10.39
CA PRO A 184 -9.24 2.92 -9.79
C PRO A 184 -10.74 2.68 -9.64
N ARG A 185 -11.13 1.40 -9.54
CA ARG A 185 -12.52 1.03 -9.29
C ARG A 185 -12.83 1.09 -7.80
N PHE A 186 -13.46 2.18 -7.36
CA PHE A 186 -14.06 2.24 -6.04
C PHE A 186 -15.31 1.36 -6.00
N TYR A 187 -15.37 0.44 -5.05
CA TYR A 187 -16.52 -0.47 -4.88
C TYR A 187 -17.26 -0.25 -3.55
N ASN A 188 -16.66 0.50 -2.62
CA ASN A 188 -17.31 0.99 -1.42
C ASN A 188 -16.61 2.27 -0.98
N CYS A 189 -17.34 3.37 -0.87
CA CYS A 189 -16.77 4.68 -0.57
C CYS A 189 -17.81 5.56 0.12
N SER A 190 -17.35 6.40 1.04
CA SER A 190 -18.12 7.48 1.64
C SER A 190 -17.27 8.74 1.75
N VAL A 191 -17.78 9.83 1.18
CA VAL A 191 -17.22 11.19 1.34
C VAL A 191 -18.32 12.06 1.94
N PRO A 192 -18.38 12.21 3.28
CA PRO A 192 -19.41 13.01 3.93
C PRO A 192 -19.37 14.49 3.49
N ALA A 193 -20.51 15.17 3.60
CA ALA A 193 -20.68 16.57 3.13
C ALA A 193 -19.63 17.55 3.68
N ALA A 194 -19.12 17.31 4.90
CA ALA A 194 -18.06 18.12 5.51
C ALA A 194 -16.74 18.10 4.72
N PHE A 195 -16.51 17.06 3.92
CA PHE A 195 -15.30 16.86 3.14
C PHE A 195 -15.47 17.17 1.65
N SER A 196 -16.70 17.08 1.12
CA SER A 196 -16.98 17.09 -0.32
C SER A 196 -16.45 18.34 -1.05
N ALA A 197 -16.52 19.51 -0.41
CA ALA A 197 -16.04 20.76 -1.01
C ALA A 197 -14.51 20.77 -1.28
N ASN A 198 -13.74 20.11 -0.40
CA ASN A 198 -12.28 20.04 -0.52
C ASN A 198 -11.81 18.83 -1.36
N LEU A 199 -12.66 17.82 -1.51
CA LEU A 199 -12.37 16.56 -2.20
C LEU A 199 -13.32 16.28 -3.37
N PRO A 200 -13.59 17.25 -4.27
CA PRO A 200 -14.56 17.05 -5.35
C PRO A 200 -14.16 15.90 -6.28
N GLN A 201 -12.86 15.66 -6.46
CA GLN A 201 -12.40 14.58 -7.33
C GLN A 201 -12.60 13.20 -6.73
N LEU A 202 -12.49 13.07 -5.40
CA LEU A 202 -12.80 11.82 -4.72
C LEU A 202 -14.31 11.54 -4.77
N VAL A 203 -15.15 12.56 -4.62
CA VAL A 203 -16.61 12.45 -4.80
C VAL A 203 -16.93 11.89 -6.19
N GLN A 204 -16.40 12.51 -7.25
CA GLN A 204 -16.62 12.05 -8.63
C GLN A 204 -16.20 10.59 -8.84
N LEU A 205 -15.02 10.21 -8.33
CA LEU A 205 -14.52 8.84 -8.46
C LEU A 205 -15.41 7.83 -7.70
N CYS A 206 -15.94 8.21 -6.53
CA CYS A 206 -16.83 7.35 -5.76
C CYS A 206 -18.22 7.18 -6.38
N GLU A 207 -18.66 8.16 -7.20
CA GLU A 207 -19.85 8.06 -8.04
C GLU A 207 -19.61 7.27 -9.35
N GLY A 208 -18.37 6.81 -9.59
CA GLY A 208 -18.00 6.10 -10.82
C GLY A 208 -17.81 7.01 -12.03
N THR A 209 -17.67 8.33 -11.81
CA THR A 209 -17.42 9.30 -12.88
C THR A 209 -15.92 9.38 -13.15
N LYS A 210 -15.54 9.33 -14.43
CA LYS A 210 -14.16 9.54 -14.88
C LYS A 210 -13.88 11.03 -15.09
N PRO A 211 -13.06 11.69 -14.24
CA PRO A 211 -12.77 13.09 -14.42
C PRO A 211 -11.85 13.31 -15.62
N SER A 212 -11.99 14.45 -16.30
CA SER A 212 -11.11 14.84 -17.40
C SER A 212 -9.67 15.05 -16.92
N LEU A 213 -8.71 14.55 -17.70
CA LEU A 213 -7.29 14.67 -17.41
C LEU A 213 -6.66 15.82 -18.21
N ALA A 214 -5.76 16.57 -17.56
CA ALA A 214 -4.96 17.60 -18.24
C ALA A 214 -3.72 17.02 -18.94
N ALA A 215 -3.30 15.82 -18.56
CA ALA A 215 -2.15 15.09 -19.11
C ALA A 215 -2.33 13.59 -18.84
N ASP A 216 -1.51 12.76 -19.46
CA ASP A 216 -1.63 11.30 -19.32
C ASP A 216 -0.94 10.74 -18.07
N LYS A 217 -0.18 11.59 -17.36
CA LYS A 217 0.58 11.20 -16.18
C LYS A 217 0.84 12.36 -15.24
N ARG A 218 1.04 12.06 -13.96
CA ARG A 218 1.32 13.02 -12.89
C ARG A 218 2.27 12.46 -11.84
N VAL A 219 3.26 13.26 -11.48
CA VAL A 219 4.15 13.01 -10.35
C VAL A 219 3.87 14.01 -9.24
N ASP A 220 3.89 13.56 -7.99
CA ASP A 220 3.72 14.42 -6.82
C ASP A 220 4.57 13.96 -5.65
N GLN A 221 4.91 14.89 -4.77
CA GLN A 221 5.60 14.58 -3.52
C GLN A 221 4.58 14.51 -2.39
N LEU A 222 4.68 13.45 -1.60
CA LEU A 222 3.90 13.22 -0.40
C LEU A 222 4.84 13.16 0.80
N PHE A 223 4.36 13.57 1.96
CA PHE A 223 5.13 13.53 3.20
C PHE A 223 4.30 12.82 4.26
N SER A 224 4.84 11.76 4.85
CA SER A 224 4.20 11.09 5.97
C SER A 224 4.03 12.02 7.17
N ILE A 225 3.28 11.59 8.18
CA ILE A 225 3.04 12.40 9.38
C ILE A 225 4.32 12.69 10.18
N ARG A 226 5.37 11.86 10.05
CA ARG A 226 6.70 12.11 10.62
C ARG A 226 7.68 12.79 9.66
N GLY A 227 7.25 13.12 8.45
CA GLY A 227 8.03 13.87 7.47
C GLY A 227 8.85 13.03 6.51
N ASP A 228 8.71 11.70 6.50
CA ASP A 228 9.35 10.86 5.48
C ASP A 228 8.78 11.20 4.10
N LYS A 229 9.68 11.46 3.16
CA LYS A 229 9.32 11.82 1.79
C LYS A 229 8.99 10.59 0.96
N PHE A 230 7.84 10.65 0.30
CA PHE A 230 7.43 9.72 -0.74
C PHE A 230 7.18 10.47 -2.06
N VAL A 231 7.42 9.80 -3.18
CA VAL A 231 7.12 10.31 -4.52
C VAL A 231 6.08 9.41 -5.16
N SER A 232 4.90 9.96 -5.44
CA SER A 232 3.83 9.24 -6.10
C SER A 232 3.90 9.49 -7.61
N PHE A 233 4.02 8.42 -8.38
CA PHE A 233 3.86 8.41 -9.83
C PHE A 233 2.48 7.83 -10.15
N ALA A 234 1.71 8.52 -10.99
CA ALA A 234 0.40 8.07 -11.44
C ALA A 234 0.29 8.26 -12.96
N LYS A 235 -0.12 7.21 -13.68
CA LYS A 235 -0.43 7.26 -15.11
C LYS A 235 -1.88 6.88 -15.37
N SER A 236 -2.44 7.41 -16.45
CA SER A 236 -3.69 6.96 -17.05
C SER A 236 -3.46 5.88 -18.10
N GLU A 237 -4.54 5.35 -18.68
CA GLU A 237 -4.43 4.42 -19.80
C GLU A 237 -3.81 5.02 -21.08
N HIS A 238 -3.72 6.35 -21.17
CA HIS A 238 -3.22 7.05 -22.36
C HIS A 238 -1.70 7.15 -22.39
N PHE A 239 -1.02 7.02 -21.24
CA PHE A 239 0.43 6.90 -21.21
C PHE A 239 0.81 5.43 -21.44
N VAL A 240 1.18 5.06 -22.66
CA VAL A 240 1.28 3.65 -23.08
C VAL A 240 2.66 3.02 -22.93
N ASP A 241 3.64 3.77 -22.40
CA ASP A 241 4.95 3.21 -22.13
C ASP A 241 4.96 2.35 -20.84
N ASP A 242 5.95 1.47 -20.75
CA ASP A 242 6.29 0.77 -19.51
C ASP A 242 6.62 1.83 -18.44
N ILE A 243 5.77 1.94 -17.42
CA ILE A 243 5.89 2.98 -16.39
C ILE A 243 7.28 2.99 -15.74
N TYR A 244 7.89 1.81 -15.56
CA TYR A 244 9.20 1.68 -14.94
C TYR A 244 10.29 2.23 -15.87
N THR A 245 10.34 1.73 -17.10
CA THR A 245 11.40 2.07 -18.07
C THR A 245 11.21 3.45 -18.69
N GLY A 246 10.04 3.72 -19.25
CA GLY A 246 9.76 4.94 -20.01
C GLY A 246 9.53 6.17 -19.14
N TRP A 247 9.48 6.02 -17.81
CA TRP A 247 9.21 7.16 -16.94
C TRP A 247 9.94 7.14 -15.60
N VAL A 248 9.69 6.16 -14.74
CA VAL A 248 10.14 6.20 -13.33
C VAL A 248 11.67 6.14 -13.24
N ALA A 249 12.32 5.21 -13.94
CA ALA A 249 13.78 5.10 -13.98
C ALA A 249 14.42 6.40 -14.48
N GLN A 250 13.83 7.03 -15.50
CA GLN A 250 14.35 8.27 -16.09
C GLN A 250 14.18 9.48 -15.17
N VAL A 251 13.03 9.59 -14.49
CA VAL A 251 12.76 10.72 -13.57
C VAL A 251 13.58 10.61 -12.29
N LEU A 252 13.77 9.38 -11.79
CA LEU A 252 14.58 9.14 -10.60
C LEU A 252 16.08 9.05 -10.91
N ASP A 253 16.46 9.12 -12.19
CA ASP A 253 17.84 9.02 -12.68
C ASP A 253 18.59 7.77 -12.14
N THR A 254 17.92 6.62 -12.08
CA THR A 254 18.49 5.37 -11.54
C THR A 254 18.09 4.16 -12.38
N ASP A 255 19.02 3.22 -12.51
CA ASP A 255 18.70 1.87 -13.00
C ASP A 255 17.85 1.12 -11.96
N LEU A 256 16.83 0.40 -12.42
CA LEU A 256 15.85 -0.26 -11.56
C LEU A 256 15.89 -1.78 -11.70
N LEU A 257 15.90 -2.48 -10.56
CA LEU A 257 15.58 -3.90 -10.43
C LEU A 257 14.09 -4.00 -10.10
N VAL A 258 13.32 -4.63 -10.98
CA VAL A 258 11.85 -4.63 -10.92
C VAL A 258 11.31 -6.03 -10.71
N GLU A 259 10.60 -6.22 -9.62
CA GLU A 259 9.75 -7.38 -9.36
C GLU A 259 8.32 -7.02 -9.70
N THR A 260 7.77 -7.70 -10.70
CA THR A 260 6.34 -7.66 -10.99
C THR A 260 5.91 -8.99 -11.55
N TRP A 261 4.90 -9.64 -10.97
CA TRP A 261 4.38 -10.95 -11.41
C TRP A 261 4.73 -11.39 -12.84
N GLN A 262 5.81 -12.18 -12.98
CA GLN A 262 6.32 -12.57 -14.29
C GLN A 262 5.73 -13.92 -14.71
N ARG A 263 4.61 -13.82 -15.43
CA ARG A 263 3.99 -14.97 -16.08
C ARG A 263 4.72 -15.26 -17.38
N GLN A 264 5.26 -16.47 -17.48
CA GLN A 264 6.05 -16.92 -18.62
C GLN A 264 5.35 -16.59 -19.94
N GLY A 265 6.02 -15.81 -20.79
CA GLY A 265 5.55 -15.45 -22.13
C GLY A 265 4.68 -14.20 -22.19
N HIS A 266 4.39 -13.56 -21.05
CA HIS A 266 3.60 -12.32 -20.98
C HIS A 266 4.42 -11.13 -20.50
N GLU A 267 5.58 -11.37 -19.89
CA GLU A 267 6.43 -10.33 -19.35
C GLU A 267 7.10 -9.50 -20.46
N LEU A 268 7.25 -8.20 -20.22
CA LEU A 268 8.18 -7.37 -20.98
C LEU A 268 9.61 -7.75 -20.59
N PRO A 269 10.57 -7.80 -21.54
CA PRO A 269 11.95 -8.10 -21.21
C PRO A 269 12.58 -6.98 -20.38
N SER A 270 13.72 -7.29 -19.75
CA SER A 270 14.63 -6.24 -19.25
C SER A 270 14.93 -5.27 -20.38
N ASN A 271 14.87 -3.97 -20.10
CA ASN A 271 14.99 -2.93 -21.11
C ASN A 271 16.14 -1.99 -20.77
N CYS A 272 17.09 -1.90 -21.71
CA CYS A 272 18.31 -1.12 -21.58
C CYS A 272 18.50 -0.20 -22.80
N SER A 273 17.40 0.21 -23.44
CA SER A 273 17.42 1.07 -24.62
C SER A 273 17.37 2.57 -24.29
N LEU A 274 17.07 2.91 -23.04
CA LEU A 274 17.00 4.28 -22.53
C LEU A 274 18.17 4.55 -21.57
N PRO A 275 18.50 5.82 -21.27
CA PRO A 275 19.66 6.17 -20.43
C PRO A 275 19.69 5.47 -19.06
N LYS A 276 18.52 5.30 -18.44
CA LYS A 276 18.36 4.44 -17.24
C LYS A 276 17.64 3.16 -17.58
N HIS A 277 18.13 2.07 -17.05
CA HIS A 277 17.72 0.72 -17.40
C HIS A 277 16.71 0.14 -16.41
N THR A 278 15.94 -0.85 -16.87
CA THR A 278 14.98 -1.58 -16.05
C THR A 278 15.16 -3.08 -16.24
N MET A 279 15.67 -3.75 -15.21
CA MET A 279 15.96 -5.17 -15.21
C MET A 279 14.92 -5.95 -14.41
N ASN A 280 14.49 -7.10 -14.92
CA ASN A 280 13.51 -7.95 -14.26
C ASN A 280 14.16 -8.79 -13.15
N THR A 281 13.74 -8.59 -11.90
CA THR A 281 14.02 -9.48 -10.76
C THR A 281 13.23 -10.77 -10.95
N LYS A 282 13.92 -11.90 -11.05
CA LYS A 282 13.30 -13.21 -11.34
C LYS A 282 13.19 -14.10 -10.11
N ARG A 283 14.06 -13.90 -9.12
CA ARG A 283 14.05 -14.69 -7.87
C ARG A 283 14.25 -13.78 -6.67
N ILE A 284 13.46 -14.03 -5.64
CA ILE A 284 13.45 -13.29 -4.38
C ILE A 284 13.90 -14.22 -3.26
N GLN A 285 14.80 -13.75 -2.40
CA GLN A 285 15.21 -14.43 -1.18
C GLN A 285 14.94 -13.55 0.05
N LEU A 286 13.86 -13.86 0.78
CA LEU A 286 13.55 -13.22 2.05
C LEU A 286 14.38 -13.84 3.20
N PRO A 287 14.55 -13.12 4.33
CA PRO A 287 15.24 -13.66 5.51
C PRO A 287 14.70 -15.02 5.95
N GLY A 288 15.57 -15.85 6.55
CA GLY A 288 15.24 -17.25 6.86
C GLY A 288 15.35 -18.17 5.65
N SER A 289 16.07 -17.75 4.60
CA SER A 289 16.30 -18.50 3.36
C SER A 289 15.03 -18.85 2.60
N ILE A 290 14.01 -17.99 2.71
CA ILE A 290 12.74 -18.16 2.01
C ILE A 290 12.94 -17.71 0.56
N LEU A 291 13.04 -18.68 -0.35
CA LEU A 291 13.38 -18.46 -1.74
C LEU A 291 12.19 -18.80 -2.65
N PHE A 292 11.82 -17.92 -3.58
CA PHE A 292 10.76 -18.18 -4.55
C PHE A 292 10.96 -17.40 -5.86
N TRP A 293 10.31 -17.90 -6.91
CA TRP A 293 10.32 -17.27 -8.23
C TRP A 293 9.29 -16.15 -8.31
N SER A 294 9.60 -15.10 -9.07
CA SER A 294 8.68 -14.01 -9.43
C SER A 294 7.35 -14.51 -10.02
N HIS A 295 7.36 -15.68 -10.68
CA HIS A 295 6.13 -16.32 -11.18
C HIS A 295 5.08 -16.59 -10.09
N TYR A 296 5.52 -16.86 -8.86
CA TYR A 296 4.66 -17.06 -7.70
C TYR A 296 4.41 -15.77 -6.92
N ASP A 297 4.76 -14.60 -7.44
CA ASP A 297 4.65 -13.34 -6.72
C ASP A 297 3.77 -12.33 -7.46
N HIS A 298 2.69 -11.89 -6.82
CA HIS A 298 1.80 -10.83 -7.29
C HIS A 298 2.24 -9.43 -6.87
N SER A 299 3.28 -9.29 -6.04
CA SER A 299 3.84 -8.01 -5.65
C SER A 299 4.32 -7.22 -6.87
N LYS A 300 4.31 -5.90 -6.75
CA LYS A 300 4.91 -5.00 -7.72
C LYS A 300 5.76 -4.00 -6.98
N TRP A 301 7.07 -4.13 -7.11
CA TRP A 301 8.02 -3.22 -6.49
C TRP A 301 9.28 -3.11 -7.34
N CYS A 302 10.03 -2.04 -7.14
CA CYS A 302 11.35 -1.88 -7.71
C CYS A 302 12.31 -1.23 -6.73
N VAL A 303 13.60 -1.47 -6.95
CA VAL A 303 14.69 -0.85 -6.19
C VAL A 303 15.79 -0.36 -7.12
N SER A 304 16.51 0.68 -6.72
CA SER A 304 17.70 1.10 -7.44
C SER A 304 18.76 0.00 -7.44
N LEU A 305 19.40 -0.21 -8.59
CA LEU A 305 20.53 -1.14 -8.74
C LEU A 305 21.72 -0.64 -7.93
N ALA A 306 22.08 0.63 -8.12
CA ALA A 306 23.17 1.30 -7.42
C ALA A 306 22.76 1.60 -5.97
N TYR A 307 23.70 1.41 -5.05
CA TYR A 307 23.45 1.46 -3.60
C TYR A 307 23.32 2.88 -3.07
N GLU A 308 23.93 3.84 -3.76
CA GLU A 308 23.93 5.27 -3.46
C GLU A 308 22.57 5.94 -3.76
N ASP A 309 21.80 5.44 -4.72
CA ASP A 309 20.53 6.03 -5.15
C ASP A 309 19.41 5.79 -4.11
N GLN A 310 19.48 4.68 -3.39
CA GLN A 310 18.58 4.29 -2.29
C GLN A 310 17.07 4.39 -2.59
N VAL A 311 16.65 4.10 -3.82
CA VAL A 311 15.24 4.18 -4.22
C VAL A 311 14.55 2.84 -4.00
N THR A 312 13.35 2.88 -3.42
CA THR A 312 12.40 1.75 -3.47
C THR A 312 11.02 2.26 -3.85
N CYS A 313 10.34 1.59 -4.77
CA CYS A 313 8.95 1.88 -5.09
C CYS A 313 8.08 0.64 -4.94
N LEU A 314 6.83 0.83 -4.52
CA LEU A 314 5.78 -0.18 -4.53
C LEU A 314 4.61 0.34 -5.34
N GLY A 315 3.87 -0.52 -6.05
CA GLY A 315 2.71 -0.04 -6.79
C GLY A 315 1.87 -1.10 -7.47
N ASP A 316 1.33 -0.69 -8.60
CA ASP A 316 0.12 -1.29 -9.18
C ASP A 316 0.40 -2.20 -10.37
N LEU A 317 1.30 -1.78 -11.26
CA LEU A 317 1.37 -2.32 -12.62
C LEU A 317 2.41 -3.42 -12.76
N ASN A 318 2.02 -4.52 -13.40
CA ASN A 318 2.99 -5.49 -13.89
C ASN A 318 3.72 -4.97 -15.12
N ARG A 319 4.96 -5.43 -15.34
CA ARG A 319 5.65 -5.29 -16.62
C ARG A 319 5.14 -6.31 -17.63
N GLU A 320 3.92 -6.10 -18.12
CA GLU A 320 3.27 -6.91 -19.17
C GLU A 320 2.60 -6.00 -20.21
N ARG A 321 2.56 -6.43 -21.48
CA ARG A 321 2.01 -5.63 -22.59
C ARG A 321 0.55 -5.19 -22.36
N ALA A 322 -0.26 -6.04 -21.74
CA ALA A 322 -1.66 -5.72 -21.44
C ALA A 322 -1.82 -4.62 -20.37
N GLN A 323 -0.83 -4.42 -19.48
CA GLN A 323 -0.88 -3.40 -18.44
C GLN A 323 -0.41 -2.02 -18.92
N LEU A 324 0.20 -1.93 -20.12
CA LEU A 324 0.62 -0.66 -20.72
C LEU A 324 -0.56 0.29 -20.94
N TRP A 325 -1.73 -0.26 -21.25
CA TRP A 325 -2.96 0.47 -21.56
C TRP A 325 -3.90 0.60 -20.35
N ARG A 326 -3.34 0.60 -19.13
CA ARG A 326 -4.12 0.72 -17.89
C ARG A 326 -3.55 1.81 -17.01
N GLY A 327 -4.45 2.52 -16.34
CA GLY A 327 -4.08 3.41 -15.26
C GLY A 327 -3.46 2.65 -14.09
N GLY A 328 -2.58 3.30 -13.35
CA GLY A 328 -1.83 2.71 -12.25
C GLY A 328 -0.72 3.64 -11.77
N GLY A 329 -0.12 3.30 -10.63
CA GLY A 329 0.93 4.12 -10.06
C GLY A 329 1.98 3.36 -9.26
N LEU A 330 2.93 4.12 -8.76
CA LEU A 330 4.00 3.71 -7.86
C LEU A 330 4.14 4.77 -6.76
N VAL A 331 4.40 4.33 -5.54
CA VAL A 331 4.83 5.16 -4.42
C VAL A 331 6.28 4.81 -4.11
N CYS A 332 7.17 5.75 -4.37
CA CYS A 332 8.61 5.62 -4.21
C CYS A 332 9.08 6.29 -2.92
N SER A 333 10.08 5.72 -2.27
CA SER A 333 10.74 6.24 -1.08
C SER A 333 12.25 6.21 -1.27
N SER A 334 12.93 7.20 -0.69
CA SER A 334 14.38 7.21 -0.51
C SER A 334 14.77 6.85 0.92
N ASN A 335 13.86 6.23 1.69
CA ASN A 335 14.16 5.82 3.06
C ASN A 335 15.18 4.66 3.04
N PRO A 336 16.35 4.81 3.69
CA PRO A 336 17.42 3.81 3.66
C PRO A 336 17.01 2.46 4.28
N LEU A 337 16.06 2.46 5.22
CA LEU A 337 15.55 1.25 5.85
C LEU A 337 14.73 0.43 4.86
N ILE A 338 13.82 1.09 4.14
CA ILE A 338 13.00 0.45 3.11
C ILE A 338 13.91 -0.04 1.97
N TYR A 339 14.83 0.82 1.51
CA TYR A 339 15.78 0.45 0.46
C TYR A 339 16.60 -0.77 0.82
N LYS A 340 17.25 -0.76 1.98
CA LYS A 340 18.06 -1.89 2.42
C LYS A 340 17.23 -3.17 2.51
N ALA A 341 16.01 -3.10 3.04
CA ALA A 341 15.13 -4.24 3.17
C ALA A 341 14.77 -4.87 1.80
N PHE A 342 14.42 -4.06 0.79
CA PHE A 342 14.07 -4.59 -0.53
C PHE A 342 15.29 -4.94 -1.39
N ARG A 343 16.37 -4.18 -1.30
CA ARG A 343 17.59 -4.44 -2.09
C ARG A 343 18.26 -5.76 -1.70
N GLN A 344 18.19 -6.13 -0.43
CA GLN A 344 18.77 -7.38 0.10
C GLN A 344 18.01 -8.63 -0.33
N ILE A 345 16.75 -8.52 -0.76
CA ILE A 345 15.92 -9.67 -1.12
C ILE A 345 15.95 -9.98 -2.61
N VAL A 346 16.58 -9.12 -3.43
CA VAL A 346 16.85 -9.42 -4.84
C VAL A 346 17.96 -10.47 -4.89
N ASP A 347 17.57 -11.70 -5.22
CA ASP A 347 18.51 -12.83 -5.31
C ASP A 347 19.01 -13.05 -6.74
N TRP A 348 18.12 -12.95 -7.73
CA TRP A 348 18.51 -13.03 -9.14
C TRP A 348 17.63 -12.15 -10.03
N TYR A 349 18.24 -11.52 -11.03
CA TYR A 349 17.58 -10.70 -12.04
C TYR A 349 18.25 -10.89 -13.40
N ILE A 350 17.55 -10.53 -14.48
CA ILE A 350 18.08 -10.59 -15.85
C ILE A 350 18.72 -9.26 -16.21
N GLY A 351 20.04 -9.25 -16.35
CA GLY A 351 20.80 -8.06 -16.73
C GLY A 351 20.66 -7.67 -18.20
N CYS A 352 21.17 -6.48 -18.53
CA CYS A 352 21.34 -6.04 -19.92
C CYS A 352 22.39 -6.93 -20.61
N GLY A 353 22.00 -7.70 -21.63
CA GLY A 353 22.93 -8.53 -22.43
C GLY A 353 22.93 -10.02 -22.08
N GLU A 354 22.21 -10.46 -21.06
CA GLU A 354 22.02 -11.89 -20.78
C GLU A 354 20.95 -12.46 -21.74
N ARG A 355 21.35 -13.33 -22.66
CA ARG A 355 20.38 -14.11 -23.46
C ARG A 355 19.70 -15.11 -22.54
N HIS A 356 18.38 -15.24 -22.63
CA HIS A 356 17.61 -16.30 -21.98
C HIS A 356 18.24 -17.68 -22.31
N SER A 357 19.04 -18.23 -21.40
CA SER A 357 19.32 -19.65 -21.41
C SER A 357 18.00 -20.33 -21.05
N ARG A 358 17.35 -20.88 -22.07
CA ARG A 358 16.08 -21.61 -21.96
C ARG A 358 16.21 -22.81 -21.05
#